data_AF-A0AAW1W8C9-F1
#
_entry.id   AF-A0AAW1W8C9-F1
#
_cell.length_a   1.000
_cell.length_b   1.000
_cell.length_c   1.000
_cell.angle_alpha   90.00
_cell.angle_beta   90.00
_cell.angle_gamma   90.00
#
_symmetry.space_group_name_H-M   'P 1'
#
loop_
_entity.id
_entity.type
_entity.pdbx_description
1 polymer ?
#
loop_
_entity_poly.entity_id
_entity_poly.type
_entity_poly.pdbx_seq_one_letter_code
_entity_poly.pdbx_strand_id
1 'polypeptide(L)'
;MLPKKQPSGDQKRKKRKQEEKSLRSQIGSLDKFLVKKQMLLLKIIWNIFLDDDELKSSCLNLEIVLKNGEDSDIDAKDLFMELQILQHMLPSEAYETDKPWTSIKIMEFTKKMDMFPNVMIAYRILLTIPVTVASAERSFSKLKLLKSYLRTTMTQDRLNGLAILSIERDMLGNVNYEQIIDDFSSKNARRNHFR
;
A
#
# COMPACT_ATOMS: atom_id res chain seq x y z
N MET A 1 21.04 -41.15 -9.76
CA MET A 1 20.55 -39.78 -10.04
C MET A 1 21.75 -38.85 -10.19
N LEU A 2 21.92 -38.20 -11.34
CA LEU A 2 23.02 -37.24 -11.55
C LEU A 2 22.75 -35.94 -10.76
N PRO A 3 23.76 -35.33 -10.12
CA PRO A 3 23.59 -34.08 -9.39
C PRO A 3 23.25 -32.94 -10.36
N LYS A 4 22.25 -32.12 -10.01
CA LYS A 4 21.85 -30.94 -10.81
C LYS A 4 23.06 -30.03 -11.02
N LYS A 5 23.45 -29.84 -12.29
CA LYS A 5 24.55 -28.97 -12.71
C LYS A 5 24.32 -27.55 -12.18
N GLN A 6 25.28 -27.01 -11.42
CA GLN A 6 25.17 -25.64 -10.91
C GLN A 6 25.14 -24.63 -12.07
N PRO A 7 24.25 -23.62 -12.01
CA PRO A 7 24.13 -22.66 -13.11
C PRO A 7 25.39 -21.81 -13.23
N SER A 8 25.81 -21.57 -14.48
CA SER A 8 26.96 -20.73 -14.86
C SER A 8 26.79 -19.29 -14.32
N GLY A 9 27.90 -18.59 -14.11
CA GLY A 9 27.91 -17.17 -13.73
C GLY A 9 27.05 -16.30 -14.64
N ASP A 10 27.05 -16.57 -15.94
CA ASP A 10 26.22 -15.85 -16.91
C ASP A 10 24.73 -16.17 -16.76
N GLN A 11 24.38 -17.43 -16.49
CA GLN A 11 22.99 -17.84 -16.23
C GLN A 11 22.46 -17.16 -14.96
N LYS A 12 23.28 -17.11 -13.90
CA LYS A 12 22.97 -16.39 -12.66
C LYS A 12 22.81 -14.87 -12.89
N ARG A 13 23.59 -14.29 -13.81
CA ARG A 13 23.51 -12.86 -14.16
C ARG A 13 22.27 -12.54 -15.00
N LYS A 14 21.89 -13.40 -15.95
CA LYS A 14 20.65 -13.28 -16.73
C LYS A 14 19.41 -13.39 -15.85
N LYS A 15 19.35 -14.38 -14.95
CA LYS A 15 18.25 -14.54 -13.99
C LYS A 15 18.05 -13.32 -13.10
N ARG A 16 19.14 -12.71 -12.61
CA ARG A 16 19.08 -11.46 -11.83
C ARG A 16 18.49 -10.28 -12.60
N LYS A 17 18.93 -10.06 -13.83
CA LYS A 17 18.37 -9.00 -14.68
C LYS A 17 16.88 -9.20 -14.93
N GLN A 18 16.41 -10.44 -15.01
CA GLN A 18 14.99 -10.77 -15.18
C GLN A 18 14.17 -10.49 -13.91
N GLU A 19 14.69 -10.87 -12.74
CA GLU A 19 14.03 -10.60 -11.44
C GLU A 19 14.01 -9.10 -11.10
N GLU A 20 15.10 -8.37 -11.35
CA GLU A 20 15.13 -6.91 -11.16
C GLU A 20 14.17 -6.20 -12.10
N LYS A 21 14.04 -6.66 -13.35
CA LYS A 21 13.03 -6.16 -14.28
C LYS A 21 11.62 -6.45 -13.77
N SER A 22 11.36 -7.62 -13.21
CA SER A 22 10.07 -7.97 -12.63
C SER A 22 9.72 -7.09 -11.41
N LEU A 23 10.67 -6.88 -10.49
CA LEU A 23 10.48 -5.99 -9.34
C LEU A 23 10.27 -4.53 -9.76
N ARG A 24 11.07 -4.02 -10.71
CA ARG A 24 10.88 -2.67 -11.26
C ARG A 24 9.55 -2.53 -11.99
N SER A 25 9.09 -3.57 -12.68
CA SER A 25 7.79 -3.59 -13.34
C SER A 25 6.64 -3.57 -12.33
N GLN A 26 6.76 -4.32 -11.23
CA GLN A 26 5.75 -4.35 -10.17
C GLN A 26 5.67 -3.00 -9.46
N ILE A 27 6.81 -2.43 -9.06
CA ILE A 27 6.90 -1.10 -8.45
C ILE A 27 6.34 -0.05 -9.42
N GLY A 28 6.75 -0.04 -10.69
CA GLY A 28 6.23 0.91 -11.68
C GLY A 28 4.73 0.77 -11.96
N SER A 29 4.18 -0.45 -11.88
CA SER A 29 2.74 -0.68 -12.01
C SER A 29 1.97 -0.19 -10.79
N LEU A 30 2.51 -0.40 -9.59
CA LEU A 30 1.97 0.14 -8.34
C LEU A 30 2.03 1.67 -8.35
N ASP A 31 3.18 2.27 -8.68
CA ASP A 31 3.32 3.72 -8.81
C ASP A 31 2.35 4.29 -9.84
N LYS A 32 2.23 3.68 -11.03
CA LYS A 32 1.31 4.17 -12.06
C LYS A 32 -0.15 4.07 -11.64
N PHE A 33 -0.52 3.00 -10.93
CA PHE A 33 -1.87 2.80 -10.38
C PHE A 33 -2.16 3.80 -9.26
N LEU A 34 -1.20 3.98 -8.35
CA LEU A 34 -1.34 4.78 -7.14
C LEU A 34 -1.21 6.28 -7.44
N VAL A 35 -0.32 6.71 -8.34
CA VAL A 35 -0.22 8.10 -8.83
C VAL A 35 -1.49 8.50 -9.56
N LYS A 36 -2.07 7.61 -10.39
CA LYS A 36 -3.36 7.86 -11.03
C LYS A 36 -4.48 8.01 -9.99
N LYS A 37 -4.53 7.14 -8.98
CA LYS A 37 -5.49 7.26 -7.88
C LYS A 37 -5.28 8.55 -7.09
N GLN A 38 -4.05 8.85 -6.68
CA GLN A 38 -3.69 10.03 -5.90
C GLN A 38 -3.93 11.35 -6.66
N MET A 39 -3.75 11.35 -7.98
CA MET A 39 -4.05 12.49 -8.86
C MET A 39 -5.56 12.69 -9.05
N LEU A 40 -6.34 11.61 -9.19
CA LEU A 40 -7.81 11.66 -9.21
C LEU A 40 -8.36 12.18 -7.86
N LEU A 41 -7.71 11.76 -6.78
CA LEU A 41 -8.05 12.09 -5.40
C LEU A 41 -7.65 13.53 -5.01
N LEU A 42 -6.52 14.04 -5.52
CA LEU A 42 -6.13 15.44 -5.38
C LEU A 42 -7.10 16.39 -6.10
N LYS A 43 -7.68 15.96 -7.24
CA LYS A 43 -8.75 16.69 -7.91
C LYS A 43 -9.99 16.79 -7.02
N ILE A 44 -10.44 15.69 -6.41
CA ILE A 44 -11.61 15.67 -5.50
C ILE A 44 -11.37 16.52 -4.24
N ILE A 45 -10.14 16.57 -3.70
CA ILE A 45 -9.77 17.48 -2.60
C ILE A 45 -9.82 18.95 -3.04
N TRP A 46 -9.43 19.25 -4.28
CA TRP A 46 -9.55 20.57 -4.91
C TRP A 46 -10.96 20.84 -5.46
N ASN A 47 -11.99 20.29 -4.81
CA ASN A 47 -13.43 20.39 -5.16
C ASN A 47 -13.92 21.80 -5.49
N ILE A 48 -13.19 22.82 -5.03
CA ILE A 48 -13.51 24.24 -5.21
C ILE A 48 -13.42 24.71 -6.67
N PHE A 49 -12.71 23.98 -7.54
CA PHE A 49 -12.48 24.38 -8.95
C PHE A 49 -13.02 23.39 -10.00
N LEU A 50 -13.66 22.31 -9.60
CA LEU A 50 -14.24 21.34 -10.53
C LEU A 50 -15.64 21.81 -10.95
N ASP A 51 -15.88 21.84 -12.26
CA ASP A 51 -17.24 21.99 -12.79
C ASP A 51 -18.10 20.77 -12.40
N ASP A 52 -19.42 20.94 -12.31
CA ASP A 52 -20.35 19.89 -11.87
C ASP A 52 -20.19 18.61 -12.72
N ASP A 53 -19.97 18.76 -14.03
CA ASP A 53 -19.74 17.65 -14.96
C ASP A 53 -18.40 16.93 -14.68
N GLU A 54 -17.34 17.68 -14.34
CA GLU A 54 -16.03 17.10 -14.01
C GLU A 54 -16.05 16.41 -12.64
N LEU A 55 -16.76 16.98 -11.67
CA LEU A 55 -16.95 16.39 -10.35
C LEU A 55 -17.72 15.07 -10.45
N LYS A 56 -18.81 15.06 -11.22
CA LYS A 56 -19.61 13.85 -11.48
C LYS A 56 -18.81 12.77 -12.19
N SER A 57 -18.05 13.13 -13.22
CA SER A 57 -17.14 12.21 -13.91
C SER A 57 -16.08 11.64 -12.96
N SER A 58 -15.55 12.47 -12.05
CA SER A 58 -14.58 12.03 -11.04
C SER A 58 -15.18 11.03 -10.05
N CYS A 59 -16.43 11.24 -9.60
CA CYS A 59 -17.14 10.32 -8.72
C CYS A 59 -17.38 8.96 -9.40
N LEU A 60 -17.83 8.96 -10.66
CA LEU A 60 -18.02 7.74 -11.46
C LEU A 60 -16.72 6.97 -11.64
N ASN A 61 -15.63 7.68 -11.95
CA ASN A 61 -14.32 7.06 -12.07
C ASN A 61 -13.86 6.45 -10.74
N LEU A 62 -14.13 7.12 -9.61
CA LEU A 62 -13.79 6.60 -8.29
C LEU A 62 -14.53 5.29 -7.99
N GLU A 63 -15.84 5.24 -8.24
CA GLU A 63 -16.64 4.03 -8.08
C GLU A 63 -16.08 2.89 -8.95
N ILE A 64 -15.83 3.11 -10.23
CA ILE A 64 -15.26 2.10 -11.13
C ILE A 64 -13.92 1.57 -10.61
N VAL A 65 -13.09 2.44 -10.06
CA VAL A 65 -11.76 2.12 -9.56
C VAL A 65 -11.77 1.38 -8.22
N LEU A 66 -12.83 1.56 -7.43
CA LEU A 66 -13.02 0.92 -6.14
C LEU A 66 -13.94 -0.31 -6.22
N LYS A 67 -14.64 -0.51 -7.33
CA LYS A 67 -15.49 -1.68 -7.57
C LYS A 67 -14.68 -2.96 -7.60
N ASN A 68 -15.11 -3.95 -6.81
CA ASN A 68 -14.53 -5.28 -6.78
C ASN A 68 -15.62 -6.32 -7.09
N GLY A 69 -15.70 -6.74 -8.34
CA GLY A 69 -16.78 -7.62 -8.80
C GLY A 69 -18.10 -6.86 -8.86
N GLU A 70 -19.11 -7.31 -8.11
CA GLU A 70 -20.42 -6.65 -8.04
C GLU A 70 -20.50 -5.62 -6.90
N ASP A 71 -19.57 -5.65 -5.95
CA ASP A 71 -19.58 -4.78 -4.78
C ASP A 71 -18.81 -3.48 -5.04
N SER A 72 -19.42 -2.36 -4.66
CA SER A 72 -18.80 -1.03 -4.65
C SER A 72 -18.80 -0.49 -3.23
N ASP A 73 -17.66 -0.02 -2.73
CA ASP A 73 -17.56 0.62 -1.40
C ASP A 73 -18.25 2.00 -1.34
N ILE A 74 -18.53 2.61 -2.50
CA ILE A 74 -19.06 3.96 -2.64
C ILE A 74 -20.05 4.00 -3.80
N ASP A 75 -21.19 4.66 -3.60
CA ASP A 75 -22.11 5.03 -4.68
C ASP A 75 -21.71 6.38 -5.28
N ALA A 76 -21.41 6.44 -6.57
CA ALA A 76 -20.93 7.68 -7.22
C ALA A 76 -21.98 8.80 -7.22
N LYS A 77 -23.27 8.46 -7.31
CA LYS A 77 -24.36 9.44 -7.38
C LYS A 77 -24.58 10.06 -6.01
N ASP A 78 -24.60 9.24 -4.96
CA ASP A 78 -24.71 9.71 -3.59
C ASP A 78 -23.46 10.49 -3.18
N LEU A 79 -22.26 10.02 -3.54
CA LEU A 79 -21.02 10.75 -3.31
C LEU A 79 -21.06 12.14 -3.96
N PHE A 80 -21.54 12.24 -5.21
CA PHE A 80 -21.65 13.51 -5.91
C PHE A 80 -22.58 14.49 -5.17
N MET A 81 -23.77 14.04 -4.78
CA MET A 81 -24.73 14.87 -4.03
C MET A 81 -24.19 15.28 -2.66
N GLU A 82 -23.58 14.34 -1.92
CA GLU A 82 -22.97 14.63 -0.62
C GLU A 82 -21.84 15.65 -0.73
N LEU A 83 -21.01 15.58 -1.78
CA LEU A 83 -19.93 16.54 -2.01
C LEU A 83 -20.45 17.94 -2.34
N GLN A 84 -21.51 18.05 -3.16
CA GLN A 84 -22.15 19.33 -3.45
C GLN A 84 -22.72 19.97 -2.17
N ILE A 85 -23.43 19.19 -1.36
CA ILE A 85 -23.97 19.66 -0.08
C ILE A 85 -22.84 20.07 0.87
N LEU A 86 -21.78 19.27 0.96
CA LEU A 86 -20.62 19.58 1.78
C LEU A 86 -19.97 20.90 1.38
N GLN A 87 -19.82 21.18 0.08
CA GLN A 87 -19.25 22.42 -0.43
C GLN A 87 -20.03 23.65 0.04
N HIS A 88 -21.37 23.57 0.04
CA HIS A 88 -22.23 24.63 0.54
C HIS A 88 -22.24 24.76 2.08
N MET A 89 -21.96 23.67 2.79
CA MET A 89 -21.93 23.62 4.26
C MET A 89 -20.58 24.04 4.84
N LEU A 90 -19.51 24.04 4.04
CA LEU A 90 -18.19 24.46 4.48
C LEU A 90 -18.14 25.97 4.71
N PRO A 91 -17.58 26.42 5.84
CA PRO A 91 -17.56 27.83 6.19
C PRO A 91 -16.46 28.56 5.39
N SER A 92 -16.58 29.88 5.25
CA SER A 92 -15.68 30.73 4.43
C SER A 92 -14.20 30.54 4.76
N GLU A 93 -13.90 30.29 6.03
CA GLU A 93 -12.58 30.05 6.61
C GLU A 93 -11.93 28.76 6.06
N ALA A 94 -12.72 27.84 5.50
CA ALA A 94 -12.21 26.67 4.80
C ALA A 94 -11.46 27.06 3.51
N TYR A 95 -11.80 28.21 2.92
CA TYR A 95 -11.33 28.69 1.63
C TYR A 95 -10.30 29.83 1.72
N GLU A 96 -9.94 30.26 2.93
CA GLU A 96 -8.95 31.31 3.12
C GLU A 96 -7.61 30.93 2.50
N THR A 97 -7.15 31.75 1.54
CA THR A 97 -6.02 31.46 0.65
C THR A 97 -4.70 31.32 1.40
N ASP A 98 -4.58 31.94 2.57
CA ASP A 98 -3.38 31.91 3.39
C ASP A 98 -3.23 30.60 4.18
N LYS A 99 -4.35 29.89 4.44
CA LYS A 99 -4.34 28.62 5.17
C LYS A 99 -5.61 27.78 4.93
N PRO A 100 -5.81 27.25 3.72
CA PRO A 100 -6.98 26.44 3.42
C PRO A 100 -7.04 25.20 4.31
N TRP A 101 -8.24 24.69 4.55
CA TRP A 101 -8.38 23.50 5.38
C TRP A 101 -7.74 22.28 4.72
N THR A 102 -6.93 21.56 5.50
CA THR A 102 -6.38 20.28 5.08
C THR A 102 -7.49 19.23 5.02
N SER A 103 -7.33 18.21 4.18
CA SER A 103 -8.26 17.06 4.07
C SER A 103 -8.60 16.42 5.42
N ILE A 104 -7.67 16.44 6.40
CA ILE A 104 -7.90 15.96 7.76
C ILE A 104 -8.92 16.84 8.50
N LYS A 105 -8.81 18.18 8.41
CA LYS A 105 -9.76 19.10 9.06
C LYS A 105 -11.16 18.99 8.44
N ILE A 106 -11.23 18.84 7.12
CA ILE A 106 -12.50 18.62 6.40
C ILE A 106 -13.12 17.30 6.87
N MET A 107 -12.32 16.23 6.97
CA MET A 107 -12.79 14.93 7.48
C MET A 107 -13.27 15.01 8.95
N GLU A 108 -12.61 15.79 9.81
CA GLU A 108 -13.06 15.99 11.18
C GLU A 108 -14.39 16.75 11.24
N PHE A 109 -14.57 17.73 10.36
CA PHE A 109 -15.83 18.46 10.21
C PHE A 109 -16.96 17.55 9.72
N THR A 110 -16.74 16.78 8.65
CA THR A 110 -17.74 15.83 8.13
C THR A 110 -18.10 14.76 9.16
N LYS A 111 -17.11 14.29 9.94
CA LYS A 111 -17.32 13.33 11.03
C LYS A 111 -18.18 13.90 12.16
N LYS A 112 -18.08 15.20 12.46
CA LYS A 112 -18.95 15.85 13.46
C LYS A 112 -20.38 15.98 12.97
N MET A 113 -20.57 16.19 11.66
CA MET A 113 -21.89 16.30 11.06
C MET A 113 -22.60 14.96 10.94
N ASP A 114 -21.86 13.85 10.75
CA ASP A 114 -22.40 12.48 10.60
C ASP A 114 -23.46 12.33 9.49
N MET A 115 -23.41 13.21 8.49
CA MET A 115 -24.41 13.31 7.41
C MET A 115 -23.91 12.82 6.04
N PHE A 116 -22.62 12.46 5.92
CA PHE A 116 -21.98 12.18 4.63
C PHE A 116 -21.19 10.86 4.65
N PRO A 117 -21.88 9.71 4.61
CA PRO A 117 -21.25 8.39 4.70
C PRO A 117 -20.32 8.09 3.52
N ASN A 118 -20.73 8.38 2.28
CA ASN A 118 -19.90 8.12 1.09
C ASN A 118 -18.67 9.02 1.06
N VAL A 119 -18.83 10.29 1.43
CA VAL A 119 -17.70 11.22 1.57
C VAL A 119 -16.72 10.74 2.64
N MET A 120 -17.21 10.27 3.79
CA MET A 120 -16.34 9.76 4.85
C MET A 120 -15.52 8.55 4.39
N ILE A 121 -16.12 7.63 3.64
CA ILE A 121 -15.43 6.48 3.05
C ILE A 121 -14.39 6.95 2.04
N ALA A 122 -14.76 7.88 1.14
CA ALA A 122 -13.84 8.46 0.16
C ALA A 122 -12.61 9.11 0.83
N TYR A 123 -12.82 9.92 1.87
CA TYR A 123 -11.74 10.58 2.62
C TYR A 123 -10.86 9.59 3.39
N ARG A 124 -11.43 8.51 3.95
CA ARG A 124 -10.63 7.45 4.59
C ARG A 124 -9.72 6.74 3.59
N ILE A 125 -10.27 6.35 2.44
CA ILE A 125 -9.49 5.72 1.36
C ILE A 125 -8.39 6.66 0.88
N LEU A 126 -8.74 7.93 0.66
CA LEU A 126 -7.84 9.00 0.27
C LEU A 126 -6.63 9.15 1.21
N LEU A 127 -6.86 9.19 2.53
CA LEU A 127 -5.79 9.37 3.51
C LEU A 127 -4.97 8.10 3.73
N THR A 128 -5.55 6.93 3.47
CA THR A 128 -4.88 5.63 3.66
C THR A 128 -3.96 5.29 2.48
N ILE A 129 -4.31 5.68 1.25
CA ILE A 129 -3.50 5.38 0.06
C ILE A 129 -2.05 5.88 0.19
N PRO A 130 -1.75 7.15 0.49
CA PRO A 130 -0.37 7.63 0.63
C PRO A 130 0.44 6.86 1.68
N VAL A 131 -0.20 6.48 2.79
CA VAL A 131 0.42 5.70 3.86
C VAL A 131 0.75 4.29 3.38
N THR A 132 -0.17 3.62 2.70
CA THR A 132 0.07 2.28 2.14
C THR A 132 1.14 2.30 1.03
N VAL A 133 1.19 3.35 0.21
CA VAL A 133 2.24 3.55 -0.81
C VAL A 133 3.60 3.61 -0.14
N ALA A 134 3.77 4.52 0.83
CA ALA A 134 5.04 4.68 1.53
C ALA A 134 5.47 3.40 2.25
N SER A 135 4.52 2.63 2.81
CA SER A 135 4.78 1.33 3.42
C SER A 135 5.25 0.27 2.41
N ALA A 136 4.58 0.21 1.25
CA ALA A 136 4.95 -0.71 0.18
C ALA A 136 6.36 -0.37 -0.38
N GLU A 137 6.63 0.90 -0.68
CA GLU A 137 7.95 1.35 -1.13
C GLU A 137 9.06 1.01 -0.12
N ARG A 138 8.82 1.27 1.17
CA ARG A 138 9.74 0.90 2.25
C ARG A 138 10.00 -0.61 2.28
N SER A 139 8.95 -1.42 2.15
CA SER A 139 9.03 -2.88 2.13
C SER A 139 9.84 -3.40 0.94
N PHE A 140 9.61 -2.85 -0.26
CA PHE A 140 10.39 -3.18 -1.46
C PHE A 140 11.86 -2.75 -1.34
N SER A 141 12.14 -1.61 -0.68
CA SER A 141 13.51 -1.17 -0.41
C SER A 141 14.25 -2.16 0.50
N LYS A 142 13.62 -2.64 1.57
CA LYS A 142 14.17 -3.68 2.46
C LYS A 142 14.43 -4.99 1.72
N LEU A 143 13.46 -5.45 0.92
CA LEU A 143 13.61 -6.62 0.07
C LEU A 143 14.79 -6.52 -0.90
N LYS A 144 14.99 -5.35 -1.51
CA LYS A 144 16.11 -5.09 -2.42
C LYS A 144 17.46 -5.15 -1.69
N LEU A 145 17.55 -4.56 -0.49
CA LEU A 145 18.74 -4.65 0.37
C LEU A 145 19.05 -6.10 0.74
N LEU A 146 18.04 -6.85 1.19
CA LEU A 146 18.16 -8.25 1.57
C LEU A 146 18.65 -9.12 0.40
N LYS A 147 18.07 -8.94 -0.79
CA LYS A 147 18.50 -9.64 -2.01
C LYS A 147 19.94 -9.26 -2.42
N SER A 148 20.30 -7.99 -2.31
CA SER A 148 21.65 -7.50 -2.63
C SER A 148 22.69 -8.12 -1.68
N TYR A 149 22.39 -8.14 -0.39
CA TYR A 149 23.24 -8.68 0.67
C TYR A 149 23.40 -10.20 0.57
N LEU A 150 22.30 -10.95 0.39
CA LEU A 150 22.31 -12.42 0.33
C LEU A 150 22.71 -13.00 -1.02
N ARG A 151 23.03 -12.11 -1.97
CA ARG A 151 23.59 -12.20 -3.33
C ARG A 151 23.37 -13.45 -4.20
N THR A 152 23.34 -14.71 -3.75
CA THR A 152 23.17 -15.88 -4.65
C THR A 152 22.86 -17.29 -4.06
N THR A 153 22.57 -17.51 -2.78
CA THR A 153 22.49 -18.91 -2.23
C THR A 153 21.19 -19.31 -1.53
N MET A 154 20.19 -18.44 -1.45
CA MET A 154 18.99 -18.69 -0.65
C MET A 154 17.79 -19.16 -1.48
N THR A 155 17.01 -20.09 -0.94
CA THR A 155 15.70 -20.50 -1.49
C THR A 155 14.66 -19.39 -1.31
N GLN A 156 13.61 -19.39 -2.13
CA GLN A 156 12.56 -18.38 -2.08
C GLN A 156 11.86 -18.35 -0.71
N ASP A 157 11.62 -19.51 -0.10
CA ASP A 157 10.94 -19.61 1.21
C ASP A 157 11.76 -18.94 2.32
N ARG A 158 13.07 -19.18 2.34
CA ARG A 158 13.96 -18.59 3.34
C ARG A 158 14.12 -17.08 3.11
N LEU A 159 14.07 -16.63 1.86
CA LEU A 159 14.06 -15.20 1.53
C LEU A 159 12.77 -14.52 1.99
N ASN A 160 11.61 -15.13 1.74
CA ASN A 160 10.33 -14.61 2.21
C ASN A 160 10.29 -14.51 3.73
N GLY A 161 10.77 -15.53 4.44
CA GLY A 161 10.89 -15.49 5.90
C GLY A 161 11.75 -14.32 6.38
N LEU A 162 12.95 -14.14 5.82
CA LEU A 162 13.82 -13.02 6.20
C LEU A 162 13.25 -11.65 5.80
N ALA A 163 12.50 -11.58 4.70
CA ALA A 163 11.84 -10.35 4.28
C ALA A 163 10.77 -9.92 5.29
N ILE A 164 9.91 -10.86 5.70
CA ILE A 164 8.90 -10.63 6.74
C ILE A 164 9.58 -10.18 8.03
N LEU A 165 10.63 -10.88 8.47
CA LEU A 165 11.37 -10.48 9.68
C LEU A 165 12.02 -9.10 9.56
N SER A 166 12.46 -8.71 8.37
CA SER A 166 13.10 -7.40 8.15
C SER A 166 12.10 -6.25 8.00
N ILE A 167 10.89 -6.52 7.50
CA ILE A 167 9.80 -5.56 7.38
C ILE A 167 9.14 -5.36 8.75
N GLU A 168 8.84 -6.45 9.46
CA GLU A 168 8.17 -6.46 10.76
C GLU A 168 9.13 -6.43 11.95
N ARG A 169 10.28 -5.79 11.76
CA ARG A 169 11.34 -5.70 12.80
C ARG A 169 10.82 -5.09 14.09
N ASP A 170 9.93 -4.10 14.00
CA ASP A 170 9.41 -3.40 15.17
C ASP A 170 8.49 -4.31 16.00
N MET A 171 7.68 -5.15 15.35
CA MET A 171 6.86 -6.16 16.03
C MET A 171 7.71 -7.26 16.67
N LEU A 172 8.81 -7.66 16.03
CA LEU A 172 9.76 -8.63 16.58
C LEU A 172 10.44 -8.16 17.87
N GLY A 173 10.56 -6.85 18.09
CA GLY A 173 11.10 -6.30 19.33
C GLY A 173 10.30 -6.71 20.57
N ASN A 174 9.03 -7.06 20.41
CA ASN A 174 8.13 -7.49 21.48
C ASN A 174 8.04 -9.02 21.63
N VAL A 175 8.77 -9.78 20.81
CA VAL A 175 8.75 -11.25 20.81
C VAL A 175 9.83 -11.78 21.75
N ASN A 176 9.48 -12.74 22.61
CA ASN A 176 10.45 -13.40 23.48
C ASN A 176 11.32 -14.39 22.69
N TYR A 177 12.55 -13.98 22.36
CA TYR A 177 13.50 -14.81 21.62
C TYR A 177 13.93 -16.07 22.40
N GLU A 178 13.98 -16.03 23.73
CA GLU A 178 14.40 -17.17 24.56
C GLU A 178 13.40 -18.31 24.43
N GLN A 179 12.09 -18.00 24.51
CA GLN A 179 11.04 -18.99 24.30
C GLN A 179 11.08 -19.62 22.90
N ILE A 180 11.38 -18.83 21.87
CA ILE A 180 11.51 -19.34 20.49
C ILE A 180 12.73 -20.25 20.37
N ILE A 181 13.85 -19.90 20.99
CA ILE A 181 15.07 -20.72 21.00
C ILE A 181 14.81 -22.05 21.72
N ASP A 182 14.11 -22.02 22.84
CA ASP A 182 13.75 -23.22 23.62
C ASP A 182 12.76 -24.11 22.85
N ASP A 183 11.73 -23.54 22.21
CA ASP A 183 10.79 -24.30 21.38
C ASP A 183 11.47 -24.87 20.13
N PHE A 184 12.37 -24.12 19.49
CA PHE A 184 13.14 -24.61 18.34
C PHE A 184 14.11 -25.72 18.75
N SER A 185 14.79 -25.59 19.89
CA SER A 185 15.75 -26.58 20.38
C SER A 185 15.05 -27.87 20.80
N SER A 186 13.93 -27.79 21.52
CA SER A 186 13.13 -28.96 21.92
C SER A 186 12.58 -29.74 20.72
N LYS A 187 12.21 -29.07 19.63
CA LYS A 187 11.75 -29.71 18.38
C LYS A 187 12.90 -30.29 17.54
N ASN A 188 14.08 -29.68 17.55
CA ASN A 188 15.25 -30.12 16.77
C ASN A 188 16.21 -31.06 17.52
N ALA A 189 15.99 -31.32 18.82
CA ALA A 189 16.76 -32.26 19.62
C ALA A 189 16.79 -33.70 19.07
N ARG A 190 15.93 -34.03 18.08
CA ARG A 190 15.91 -35.32 17.37
C ARG A 190 16.85 -35.43 16.16
N ARG A 191 17.89 -34.59 16.04
CA ARG A 191 19.05 -34.91 15.17
C ARG A 191 20.08 -35.69 15.98
N ASN A 192 19.76 -36.96 16.24
CA ASN A 192 20.70 -37.92 16.81
C ASN A 192 21.98 -37.97 15.95
N HIS A 193 23.13 -38.05 16.63
CA HIS A 193 24.45 -38.25 16.04
C HIS A 193 24.40 -39.31 14.93
N PHE A 194 24.73 -38.89 13.70
CA PHE A 194 25.15 -39.84 12.68
C PHE A 194 26.50 -40.39 13.11
N ARG A 195 26.51 -41.70 13.39
CA ARG A 195 27.66 -42.52 13.77
C ARG A 195 28.59 -42.72 12.58
#